data_AF-A0A7W1RCJ4-F1
#
_entry.id   AF-A0A7W1RCJ4-F1
#
_cell.length_a   1.000
_cell.length_b   1.000
_cell.length_c   1.000
_cell.angle_alpha   90.00
_cell.angle_beta   90.00
_cell.angle_gamma   90.00
#
_symmetry.space_group_name_H-M   'P 1'
#
loop_
_entity.id
_entity.type
_entity.pdbx_description
1 polymer ?
#
loop_
_entity_poly.entity_id
_entity_poly.type
_entity_poly.pdbx_seq_one_letter_code
_entity_poly.pdbx_strand_id
1 'polypeptide(L)'
;MSTAVTIWLAIVLAASAAVKARRPARSSAALATYGITGAAARPAAVALISIELSIAAALAAQLPWAPGAAVALFGCFALATGAALLAGRRGRPCACFGSDSRLGSSAPLRSGALAAAAGALALGWLPAAPSSYDRWLTVALSLSAVLSGALALAVVALAREVGVLRLGMSAGGALEIPQEGPAVGSEQRWARSSSPGPRAMLRLAIFTSEACPLCRQVAPAVEHVAADPLVAVEILDEVLAAETWRAAEIPGSPYAVALTLEGTVLAKGTFNGLGQLESILGTARFRERERPLAA
;
A
#
# COMPACT_ATOMS: atom_id res chain seq x y z
N MET A 1 0.23 25.18 34.22
CA MET A 1 -0.06 24.60 32.88
C MET A 1 -0.11 23.09 33.03
N SER A 2 -1.13 22.41 32.50
CA SER A 2 -1.14 20.94 32.47
C SER A 2 0.03 20.45 31.63
N THR A 3 0.97 19.77 32.27
CA THR A 3 2.24 19.34 31.68
C THR A 3 1.99 18.35 30.55
N ALA A 4 1.09 17.38 30.75
CA ALA A 4 0.76 16.38 29.75
C ALA A 4 0.19 16.99 28.46
N VAL A 5 -0.86 17.81 28.56
CA VAL A 5 -1.52 18.39 27.38
C VAL A 5 -0.57 19.31 26.62
N THR A 6 0.23 20.11 27.32
CA THR A 6 1.23 20.99 26.72
C THR A 6 2.28 20.18 25.94
N ILE A 7 2.80 19.09 26.53
CA ILE A 7 3.78 18.20 25.91
C ILE A 7 3.21 17.57 24.64
N TRP A 8 1.99 17.01 24.71
CA TRP A 8 1.37 16.38 23.55
C TRP A 8 1.06 17.36 22.42
N LEU A 9 0.58 18.57 22.72
CA LEU A 9 0.38 19.61 21.70
C LEU A 9 1.70 20.02 21.03
N ALA A 10 2.78 20.16 21.81
CA ALA A 10 4.11 20.46 21.27
C ALA A 10 4.63 19.32 20.37
N ILE A 11 4.46 18.06 20.79
CA ILE A 11 4.84 16.88 20.00
C ILE A 11 4.05 16.84 18.69
N VAL A 12 2.73 17.07 18.73
CA VAL A 12 1.87 17.07 17.53
C VAL A 12 2.32 18.12 16.52
N LEU A 13 2.60 19.35 16.98
CA LEU A 13 3.08 20.43 16.10
C LEU A 13 4.47 20.13 15.54
N ALA A 14 5.41 19.70 16.38
CA ALA A 14 6.76 19.36 15.95
C ALA A 14 6.77 18.19 14.95
N ALA A 15 5.99 17.14 15.20
CA ALA A 15 5.84 16.02 14.28
C ALA A 15 5.20 16.46 12.96
N SER A 16 4.17 17.30 13.00
CA SER A 16 3.52 17.84 11.79
C SER A 16 4.50 18.65 10.95
N ALA A 17 5.24 19.56 11.57
CA ALA A 17 6.27 20.38 10.93
C ALA A 17 7.37 19.52 10.31
N ALA A 18 7.87 18.52 11.05
CA ALA A 18 8.90 17.60 10.57
C ALA A 18 8.44 16.80 9.34
N VAL A 19 7.21 16.28 9.35
CA VAL A 19 6.66 15.55 8.19
C VAL A 19 6.51 16.49 6.98
N LYS A 20 6.06 17.73 7.17
CA LYS A 20 5.96 18.73 6.09
C LYS A 20 7.34 19.11 5.52
N ALA A 21 8.35 19.23 6.38
CA ALA A 21 9.72 19.57 6.01
C ALA A 21 10.43 18.44 5.24
N ARG A 22 10.14 17.16 5.54
CA ARG A 22 10.71 16.01 4.81
C ARG A 22 10.27 15.93 3.34
N ARG A 23 9.11 16.49 2.99
CA ARG A 23 8.54 16.45 1.62
C ARG A 23 8.03 17.83 1.18
N PRO A 24 8.92 18.83 1.01
CA PRO A 24 8.52 20.23 0.81
C PRO A 24 7.73 20.46 -0.49
N ALA A 25 8.04 19.69 -1.55
CA ALA A 25 7.29 19.75 -2.81
C ALA A 25 5.83 19.29 -2.65
N ARG A 26 5.58 18.21 -1.89
CA ARG A 26 4.21 17.75 -1.62
C ARG A 26 3.47 18.69 -0.69
N SER A 27 4.15 19.21 0.34
CA SER A 27 3.58 20.17 1.29
C SER A 27 3.12 21.46 0.60
N SER A 28 3.94 22.01 -0.30
CA SER A 28 3.57 23.19 -1.10
C SER A 28 2.46 22.90 -2.11
N ALA A 29 2.50 21.75 -2.80
CA ALA A 29 1.44 21.35 -3.72
C ALA A 29 0.08 21.17 -3.03
N ALA A 30 0.06 20.67 -1.79
CA ALA A 30 -1.17 20.49 -1.01
C ALA A 30 -1.87 21.82 -0.68
N LEU A 31 -1.14 22.94 -0.63
CA LEU A 31 -1.74 24.26 -0.38
C LEU A 31 -2.67 24.73 -1.51
N ALA A 32 -2.58 24.12 -2.70
CA ALA A 32 -3.53 24.34 -3.79
C ALA A 32 -4.97 23.98 -3.40
N THR A 33 -5.14 23.05 -2.46
CA THR A 33 -6.46 22.72 -1.88
C THR A 33 -7.10 23.89 -1.15
N TYR A 34 -6.30 24.86 -0.70
CA TYR A 34 -6.75 26.09 -0.05
C TYR A 34 -6.66 27.32 -0.96
N GLY A 35 -6.37 27.14 -2.25
CA GLY A 35 -6.28 28.24 -3.22
C GLY A 35 -4.92 28.92 -3.30
N ILE A 36 -3.92 28.48 -2.52
CA ILE A 36 -2.55 28.99 -2.61
C ILE A 36 -1.82 28.19 -3.70
N THR A 37 -1.54 28.84 -4.83
CA THR A 37 -0.89 28.21 -5.99
C THR A 37 0.26 29.07 -6.53
N GLY A 38 1.01 28.53 -7.48
CA GLY A 38 2.10 29.25 -8.17
C GLY A 38 3.27 29.61 -7.24
N ALA A 39 3.88 30.78 -7.48
CA ALA A 39 5.09 31.24 -6.80
C ALA A 39 4.91 31.39 -5.27
N ALA A 40 3.69 31.60 -4.78
CA ALA A 40 3.40 31.77 -3.37
C ALA A 40 3.33 30.45 -2.57
N ALA A 41 3.21 29.30 -3.23
CA ALA A 41 2.98 28.02 -2.55
C ALA A 41 4.19 27.55 -1.72
N ARG A 42 5.40 27.71 -2.25
CA ARG A 42 6.64 27.32 -1.54
C ARG A 42 6.92 28.21 -0.31
N PRO A 43 6.91 29.55 -0.39
CA PRO A 43 7.13 30.38 0.79
C PRO A 43 6.01 30.22 1.82
N ALA A 44 4.75 30.05 1.41
CA ALA A 44 3.65 29.78 2.34
C ALA A 44 3.85 28.45 3.10
N ALA A 45 4.32 27.40 2.42
CA ALA A 45 4.61 26.13 3.08
C ALA A 45 5.76 26.25 4.09
N VAL A 46 6.82 26.99 3.77
CA VAL A 46 7.93 27.25 4.69
C VAL A 46 7.45 28.06 5.89
N ALA A 47 6.69 29.14 5.66
CA ALA A 47 6.13 29.97 6.73
C ALA A 47 5.25 29.14 7.68
N LEU A 48 4.41 28.25 7.14
CA LEU A 48 3.58 27.37 7.95
C LEU A 48 4.41 26.41 8.82
N ILE A 49 5.45 25.79 8.25
CA ILE A 49 6.38 24.91 8.98
C ILE A 49 7.07 25.70 10.11
N SER A 50 7.54 26.91 9.81
CA SER A 50 8.18 27.79 10.80
C SER A 50 7.23 28.16 11.92
N ILE A 51 5.98 28.55 11.62
CA ILE A 51 4.95 28.88 12.61
C ILE A 51 4.67 27.68 13.52
N GLU A 52 4.47 26.49 12.94
CA GLU A 52 4.25 25.26 13.72
C GLU A 52 5.40 24.95 14.66
N LEU A 53 6.64 25.05 14.18
CA LEU A 53 7.84 24.78 14.98
C LEU A 53 8.04 25.82 16.07
N SER A 54 7.79 27.11 15.79
CA SER A 54 7.88 28.19 16.77
C SER A 54 6.85 28.02 17.89
N ILE A 55 5.60 27.66 17.57
CA ILE A 55 4.57 27.39 18.58
C ILE A 55 4.92 26.13 19.38
N ALA A 56 5.43 25.08 18.75
CA ALA A 56 5.88 23.88 19.44
C ALA A 56 6.99 24.19 20.46
N ALA A 57 8.00 24.96 20.05
CA ALA A 57 9.09 25.39 20.93
C ALA A 57 8.59 26.29 22.07
N ALA A 58 7.66 27.21 21.78
CA ALA A 58 7.06 28.08 22.78
C ALA A 58 6.23 27.31 23.83
N LEU A 59 5.49 26.28 23.40
CA LEU A 59 4.77 25.37 24.31
C LEU A 59 5.76 24.57 25.18
N ALA A 60 6.84 24.04 24.59
CA ALA A 60 7.88 23.33 25.34
C ALA A 60 8.58 24.23 26.38
N ALA A 61 8.82 25.50 26.03
CA ALA A 61 9.35 26.53 26.91
C ALA A 61 8.32 27.11 27.89
N GLN A 62 7.06 26.66 27.84
CA GLN A 62 5.96 27.10 28.71
C GLN A 62 5.71 28.62 28.67
N LEU A 63 5.84 29.21 27.49
CA LEU A 63 5.55 30.63 27.30
C LEU A 63 4.04 30.92 27.44
N PRO A 64 3.63 32.02 28.10
CA PRO A 64 2.23 32.27 28.45
C PRO A 64 1.33 32.50 27.22
N TRP A 65 1.88 33.02 26.11
CA TRP A 65 1.13 33.24 24.87
C TRP A 65 0.99 31.98 24.01
N ALA A 66 1.77 30.92 24.28
CA ALA A 66 1.86 29.76 23.40
C ALA A 66 0.54 28.97 23.26
N PRO A 67 -0.25 28.74 24.33
CA PRO A 67 -1.56 28.09 24.20
C PRO A 67 -2.51 28.89 23.32
N GLY A 68 -2.54 30.22 23.46
CA GLY A 68 -3.37 31.10 22.62
C GLY A 68 -2.99 31.04 21.14
N ALA A 69 -1.69 31.03 20.83
CA ALA A 69 -1.21 30.84 19.46
C ALA A 69 -1.57 29.46 18.89
N ALA A 70 -1.50 28.40 19.71
CA ALA A 70 -1.93 27.06 19.31
C ALA A 70 -3.44 26.99 19.01
N VAL A 71 -4.29 27.63 19.84
CA VAL A 71 -5.73 27.76 19.57
C VAL A 71 -5.97 28.41 18.22
N ALA A 72 -5.31 29.55 17.96
CA ALA A 72 -5.46 30.27 16.70
C ALA A 72 -5.06 29.40 15.50
N LEU A 73 -3.89 28.75 15.56
CA LEU A 73 -3.40 27.90 14.47
C LEU A 73 -4.33 26.71 14.19
N PHE A 74 -4.70 25.93 15.23
CA PHE A 74 -5.59 24.78 15.06
C PHE A 74 -7.00 25.19 14.65
N GLY A 75 -7.49 26.33 15.15
CA GLY A 75 -8.75 26.93 14.72
C GLY A 75 -8.73 27.29 13.24
N CYS A 76 -7.66 27.93 12.75
CA CYS A 76 -7.46 28.19 11.32
C CYS A 76 -7.45 26.90 10.50
N PHE A 77 -6.80 25.82 10.98
CA PHE A 77 -6.86 24.52 10.29
C PHE A 77 -8.26 23.92 10.26
N ALA A 78 -9.01 23.99 11.36
CA ALA A 78 -10.39 23.50 11.42
C ALA A 78 -11.29 24.26 10.44
N LEU A 79 -11.19 25.59 10.43
CA LEU A 79 -11.94 26.46 9.51
C LEU A 79 -11.54 26.22 8.05
N ALA A 80 -10.24 26.18 7.74
CA ALA A 80 -9.76 25.99 6.37
C ALA A 80 -10.15 24.61 5.82
N THR A 81 -10.03 23.55 6.62
CA THR A 81 -10.46 22.19 6.23
C THR A 81 -11.98 22.08 6.12
N GLY A 82 -12.74 22.71 7.02
CA GLY A 82 -14.19 22.78 6.96
C GLY A 82 -14.68 23.53 5.71
N ALA A 83 -14.13 24.70 5.44
CA ALA A 83 -14.45 25.49 4.24
C ALA A 83 -14.10 24.74 2.95
N ALA A 84 -12.94 24.06 2.91
CA ALA A 84 -12.57 23.24 1.76
C ALA A 84 -13.53 22.05 1.54
N LEU A 85 -14.03 21.42 2.62
CA LEU A 85 -15.04 20.36 2.53
C LEU A 85 -16.38 20.89 2.02
N LEU A 86 -16.83 22.04 2.52
CA LEU A 86 -18.04 22.71 2.04
C LEU A 86 -17.94 23.11 0.57
N ALA A 87 -16.72 23.47 0.11
CA ALA A 87 -16.42 23.72 -1.30
C ALA A 87 -16.23 22.44 -2.15
N GLY A 88 -16.61 21.26 -1.65
CA GLY A 88 -16.58 20.00 -2.41
C GLY A 88 -15.18 19.41 -2.63
N ARG A 89 -14.14 19.87 -1.92
CA ARG A 89 -12.73 19.47 -2.16
C ARG A 89 -12.32 18.14 -1.50
N ARG A 90 -13.27 17.25 -1.23
CA ARG A 90 -13.02 15.98 -0.53
C ARG A 90 -12.00 15.12 -1.30
N GLY A 91 -11.11 14.43 -0.58
CA GLY A 91 -10.10 13.54 -1.16
C GLY A 91 -8.84 14.23 -1.71
N ARG A 92 -8.83 15.57 -1.80
CA ARG A 92 -7.66 16.36 -2.21
C ARG A 92 -6.57 16.36 -1.11
N PRO A 93 -5.28 16.51 -1.48
CA PRO A 93 -4.19 16.58 -0.51
C PRO A 93 -4.31 17.84 0.36
N CYS A 94 -4.26 17.71 1.68
CA CYS A 94 -4.49 18.84 2.60
C CYS A 94 -3.25 19.27 3.40
N ALA A 95 -2.24 18.41 3.52
CA ALA A 95 -1.02 18.63 4.32
C ALA A 95 -1.20 19.02 5.81
N CYS A 96 -2.41 19.26 6.34
CA CYS A 96 -2.64 19.80 7.70
C CYS A 96 -1.92 19.03 8.82
N PHE A 97 -1.88 17.70 8.76
CA PHE A 97 -1.17 16.85 9.73
C PHE A 97 -0.10 15.96 9.07
N GLY A 98 0.47 16.43 7.95
CA GLY A 98 1.53 15.74 7.24
C GLY A 98 1.30 15.72 5.72
N SER A 99 2.39 15.63 4.96
CA SER A 99 2.45 15.81 3.50
C SER A 99 1.58 14.86 2.67
N ASP A 100 1.15 13.73 3.25
CA ASP A 100 0.39 12.69 2.56
C ASP A 100 -1.08 12.59 3.03
N SER A 101 -1.52 13.52 3.88
CA SER A 101 -2.90 13.57 4.37
C SER A 101 -3.88 14.00 3.28
N ARG A 102 -5.05 13.34 3.23
CA ARG A 102 -6.17 13.70 2.37
C ARG A 102 -7.31 14.35 3.16
N LEU A 103 -8.02 15.26 2.52
CA LEU A 103 -9.17 15.94 3.12
C LEU A 103 -10.36 14.96 3.26
N GLY A 104 -10.77 14.70 4.50
CA GLY A 104 -11.94 13.87 4.83
C GLY A 104 -12.80 14.51 5.92
N SER A 105 -14.00 13.98 6.18
CA SER A 105 -14.95 14.56 7.16
C SER A 105 -14.38 14.71 8.57
N SER A 106 -13.44 13.85 8.95
CA SER A 106 -12.81 13.89 10.27
C SER A 106 -11.71 14.95 10.41
N ALA A 107 -11.27 15.57 9.32
CA ALA A 107 -10.21 16.58 9.34
C ALA A 107 -10.57 17.82 10.20
N PRO A 108 -11.70 18.52 9.98
CA PRO A 108 -12.07 19.67 10.81
C PRO A 108 -12.32 19.28 12.26
N LEU A 109 -12.88 18.09 12.52
CA LEU A 109 -13.13 17.60 13.87
C LEU A 109 -11.82 17.40 14.66
N ARG A 110 -10.79 16.82 14.03
CA ARG A 110 -9.47 16.64 14.67
C ARG A 110 -8.80 17.97 14.98
N SER A 111 -8.79 18.89 14.02
CA SER A 111 -8.24 20.24 14.23
C SER A 111 -9.03 20.99 15.31
N GLY A 112 -10.36 20.87 15.32
CA GLY A 112 -11.23 21.44 16.35
C GLY A 112 -10.97 20.87 17.74
N ALA A 113 -10.75 19.55 17.85
CA ALA A 113 -10.41 18.91 19.12
C ALA A 113 -9.06 19.40 19.67
N LEU A 114 -8.05 19.57 18.81
CA LEU A 114 -6.74 20.12 19.19
C LEU A 114 -6.85 21.60 19.59
N ALA A 115 -7.68 22.38 18.87
CA ALA A 115 -7.98 23.76 19.25
C ALA A 115 -8.68 23.86 20.61
N ALA A 116 -9.64 22.97 20.88
CA ALA A 116 -10.33 22.90 22.17
C ALA A 116 -9.38 22.51 23.31
N ALA A 117 -8.49 21.53 23.09
CA ALA A 117 -7.47 21.16 24.07
C ALA A 117 -6.50 22.31 24.37
N ALA A 118 -6.05 23.03 23.33
CA ALA A 118 -5.24 24.23 23.49
C ALA A 118 -6.01 25.36 24.21
N GLY A 119 -7.32 25.48 23.97
CA GLY A 119 -8.19 26.47 24.61
C GLY A 119 -8.40 26.19 26.09
N ALA A 120 -8.65 24.92 26.46
CA ALA A 120 -8.72 24.49 27.85
C ALA A 120 -7.40 24.77 28.60
N LEU A 121 -6.26 24.63 27.91
CA LEU A 121 -4.95 25.00 28.47
C LEU A 121 -4.80 26.52 28.62
N ALA A 122 -5.20 27.31 27.63
CA ALA A 122 -5.12 28.77 27.65
C ALA A 122 -6.00 29.40 28.74
N LEU A 123 -7.20 28.83 28.95
CA LEU A 123 -8.15 29.26 29.96
C LEU A 123 -7.84 28.71 31.37
N GLY A 124 -6.80 27.89 31.52
CA GLY A 124 -6.40 27.33 32.81
C GLY A 124 -7.36 26.28 33.37
N TRP A 125 -8.22 25.69 32.55
CA TRP A 125 -9.20 24.67 32.97
C TRP A 125 -8.56 23.33 33.33
N LEU A 126 -7.31 23.12 32.90
CA LEU A 126 -6.59 21.87 33.14
C LEU A 126 -5.71 21.99 34.39
N PRO A 127 -5.77 20.98 35.29
CA PRO A 127 -4.98 20.99 36.52
C PRO A 127 -3.48 21.01 36.21
N ALA A 128 -2.73 21.82 36.95
CA ALA A 128 -1.27 21.81 36.93
C ALA A 128 -0.75 20.63 37.77
N ALA A 129 0.38 20.06 37.35
CA ALA A 129 1.07 19.06 38.16
C ALA A 129 1.49 19.70 39.50
N PRO A 130 1.06 19.15 40.67
CA PRO A 130 1.26 19.79 41.97
C PRO A 130 2.71 19.71 42.46
N SER A 131 3.50 18.73 41.99
CA SER A 131 4.91 18.56 42.35
C SER A 131 5.86 18.56 41.15
N SER A 132 7.15 18.84 41.39
CA SER A 132 8.22 18.72 40.38
C SER A 132 8.40 17.27 39.92
N TYR A 133 8.16 16.30 40.81
CA TYR A 133 8.21 14.87 40.51
C TYR A 133 7.15 14.48 39.48
N ASP A 134 5.89 14.89 39.68
CA ASP A 134 4.79 14.58 38.76
C ASP A 134 5.04 15.13 37.35
N ARG A 135 5.71 16.29 37.26
CA ARG A 135 6.12 16.89 35.98
C ARG A 135 7.13 16.01 35.24
N TRP A 136 8.22 15.61 35.90
CA TRP A 136 9.23 14.75 35.29
C TRP A 136 8.69 13.36 34.94
N LEU A 137 7.84 12.80 35.81
CA LEU A 137 7.14 11.55 35.55
C LEU A 137 6.25 11.66 34.30
N THR A 138 5.50 12.75 34.14
CA THR A 138 4.67 12.98 32.96
C THR A 138 5.50 13.09 31.67
N VAL A 139 6.65 13.78 31.73
CA VAL A 139 7.59 13.88 30.60
C VAL A 139 8.13 12.49 30.23
N ALA A 140 8.61 11.73 31.21
CA ALA A 140 9.15 10.39 31.00
C ALA A 140 8.10 9.43 30.41
N LEU A 141 6.88 9.42 30.96
CA LEU A 141 5.78 8.60 30.45
C LEU A 141 5.37 8.99 29.02
N SER A 142 5.32 10.30 28.72
CA SER A 142 5.01 10.78 27.37
C SER A 142 6.09 10.37 26.36
N LEU A 143 7.36 10.49 26.74
CA LEU A 143 8.49 10.05 25.91
C LEU A 143 8.45 8.54 25.67
N SER A 144 8.24 7.75 26.72
CA SER A 144 8.10 6.29 26.62
C SER A 144 6.96 5.90 25.69
N ALA A 145 5.78 6.53 25.82
CA ALA A 145 4.64 6.27 24.95
C ALA A 145 4.95 6.57 23.46
N VAL A 146 5.63 7.69 23.18
CA VAL A 146 6.06 8.03 21.80
C VAL A 146 7.03 7.00 21.26
N LEU A 147 8.04 6.59 22.05
CA LEU A 147 9.03 5.59 21.63
C LEU A 147 8.40 4.22 21.39
N SER A 148 7.49 3.76 22.28
CA SER A 148 6.74 2.52 22.09
C SER A 148 5.87 2.56 20.82
N GLY A 149 5.20 3.67 20.56
CA GLY A 149 4.43 3.86 19.32
C GLY A 149 5.31 3.84 18.07
N ALA A 150 6.46 4.51 18.11
CA ALA A 150 7.43 4.50 17.01
C ALA A 150 7.98 3.09 16.75
N LEU A 151 8.31 2.33 17.80
CA LEU A 151 8.74 0.94 17.70
C LEU A 151 7.65 0.05 17.10
N ALA A 152 6.40 0.18 17.53
CA ALA A 152 5.28 -0.58 16.98
C ALA A 152 5.11 -0.31 15.47
N LEU A 153 5.20 0.96 15.05
CA LEU A 153 5.17 1.33 13.63
C LEU A 153 6.36 0.75 12.85
N ALA A 154 7.56 0.76 13.43
CA ALA A 154 8.75 0.16 12.83
C ALA A 154 8.59 -1.36 12.64
N VAL A 155 8.04 -2.06 13.63
CA VAL A 155 7.74 -3.50 13.54
C VAL A 155 6.73 -3.78 12.44
N VAL A 156 5.64 -3.00 12.32
CA VAL A 156 4.66 -3.16 11.25
C VAL A 156 5.27 -2.88 9.87
N ALA A 157 6.10 -1.85 9.76
CA ALA A 157 6.81 -1.54 8.52
C ALA A 157 7.73 -2.70 8.11
N LEU A 158 8.52 -3.22 9.05
CA LEU A 158 9.39 -4.38 8.82
C LEU A 158 8.58 -5.62 8.43
N ALA A 159 7.44 -5.88 9.09
CA ALA A 159 6.56 -7.00 8.75
C ALA A 159 6.04 -6.89 7.31
N ARG A 160 5.71 -5.67 6.85
CA ARG A 160 5.30 -5.42 5.47
C ARG A 160 6.44 -5.68 4.48
N GLU A 161 7.65 -5.21 4.79
CA GLU A 161 8.83 -5.44 3.95
C GLU A 161 9.18 -6.93 3.86
N VAL A 162 9.14 -7.65 4.98
CA VAL A 162 9.32 -9.11 5.02
C VAL A 162 8.21 -9.82 4.24
N GLY A 163 6.96 -9.36 4.32
CA GLY A 163 5.86 -9.92 3.54
C GLY A 163 6.08 -9.79 2.03
N VAL A 164 6.54 -8.62 1.57
CA VAL A 164 6.89 -8.38 0.15
C VAL A 164 8.08 -9.27 -0.26
N LEU A 165 9.10 -9.38 0.59
CA LEU A 165 10.24 -10.25 0.33
C LEU A 165 9.83 -11.72 0.24
N ARG A 166 8.92 -12.19 1.11
CA ARG A 166 8.42 -13.57 1.05
C ARG A 166 7.64 -13.88 -0.23
N LEU A 167 6.88 -12.91 -0.75
CA LEU A 167 6.21 -13.05 -2.05
C LEU A 167 7.23 -13.16 -3.21
N GLY A 168 8.39 -12.50 -3.09
CA GLY A 168 9.49 -12.64 -4.05
C GLY A 168 10.27 -13.95 -3.89
N MET A 169 10.46 -14.43 -2.66
CA MET A 169 11.22 -15.65 -2.36
C MET A 169 10.46 -16.96 -2.66
N SER A 170 9.13 -16.94 -2.83
CA SER A 170 8.40 -18.10 -3.36
C SER A 170 8.69 -18.38 -4.85
N ALA A 171 9.58 -17.62 -5.49
CA ALA A 171 10.13 -17.87 -6.82
C ALA A 171 11.15 -19.03 -6.86
N GLY A 172 10.86 -20.15 -6.18
CA GLY A 172 11.34 -21.42 -6.70
C GLY A 172 10.61 -21.62 -8.02
N GLY A 173 11.31 -21.76 -9.14
CA GLY A 173 10.68 -22.00 -10.45
C GLY A 173 9.68 -23.14 -10.36
N ALA A 174 8.63 -23.09 -11.18
CA ALA A 174 7.67 -24.20 -11.22
C ALA A 174 8.43 -25.51 -11.48
N LEU A 175 8.06 -26.56 -10.77
CA LEU A 175 8.75 -27.83 -10.87
C LEU A 175 8.36 -28.50 -12.19
N GLU A 176 9.22 -28.36 -13.20
CA GLU A 176 9.11 -29.07 -14.48
C GLU A 176 9.80 -30.44 -14.35
N ILE A 177 9.02 -31.49 -14.07
CA ILE A 177 9.52 -32.88 -14.08
C ILE A 177 9.37 -33.42 -15.51
N PRO A 178 10.45 -33.84 -16.20
CA PRO A 178 10.39 -34.22 -17.61
C PRO A 178 9.35 -35.31 -17.91
N GLN A 179 9.22 -36.29 -17.02
CA GLN A 179 8.36 -37.48 -17.16
C GLN A 179 6.88 -37.22 -16.82
N GLU A 180 6.54 -36.07 -16.25
CA GLU A 180 5.17 -35.79 -15.80
C GLU A 180 4.47 -34.81 -16.75
N GLY A 181 3.22 -35.08 -17.14
CA GLY A 181 2.49 -34.21 -18.06
C GLY A 181 3.02 -34.30 -19.49
N PRO A 182 2.49 -33.47 -20.40
CA PRO A 182 2.74 -33.62 -21.82
C PRO A 182 4.20 -33.31 -22.17
N ALA A 183 4.82 -33.98 -23.14
CA ALA A 183 6.22 -33.74 -23.47
C ALA A 183 6.45 -32.31 -24.01
N VAL A 184 7.52 -31.63 -23.58
CA VAL A 184 7.88 -30.32 -24.14
C VAL A 184 8.20 -30.49 -25.62
N GLY A 185 7.64 -29.61 -26.45
CA GLY A 185 7.73 -29.67 -27.90
C GLY A 185 6.68 -30.54 -28.59
N SER A 186 5.89 -31.32 -27.84
CA SER A 186 4.78 -32.10 -28.40
C SER A 186 3.59 -31.22 -28.80
N GLU A 187 2.91 -31.59 -29.88
CA GLU A 187 1.65 -30.96 -30.28
C GLU A 187 0.47 -31.55 -29.52
N GLN A 188 -0.38 -30.68 -28.98
CA GLN A 188 -1.57 -31.04 -28.25
C GLN A 188 -2.81 -30.70 -29.08
N ARG A 189 -3.56 -31.72 -29.52
CA ARG A 189 -4.74 -31.50 -30.40
C ARG A 189 -5.90 -30.84 -29.65
N TRP A 190 -6.07 -31.17 -28.38
CA TRP A 190 -7.09 -30.57 -27.50
C TRP A 190 -6.87 -29.06 -27.32
N ALA A 191 -5.64 -28.58 -27.47
CA ALA A 191 -5.29 -27.16 -27.36
C ALA A 191 -5.77 -26.32 -28.55
N ARG A 192 -6.38 -26.90 -29.59
CA ARG A 192 -6.91 -26.13 -30.75
C ARG A 192 -8.40 -25.84 -30.66
N SER A 193 -9.07 -26.33 -29.61
CA SER A 193 -10.51 -26.19 -29.44
C SER A 193 -10.94 -24.75 -29.12
N SER A 194 -10.08 -23.96 -28.48
CA SER A 194 -10.37 -22.57 -28.10
C SER A 194 -9.54 -21.58 -28.90
N SER A 195 -10.23 -20.57 -29.47
CA SER A 195 -9.61 -19.51 -30.25
C SER A 195 -8.92 -18.49 -29.34
N PRO A 196 -7.60 -18.27 -29.47
CA PRO A 196 -6.92 -17.24 -28.70
C PRO A 196 -7.42 -15.85 -29.08
N GLY A 197 -7.43 -14.93 -28.11
CA GLY A 197 -7.77 -13.53 -28.36
C GLY A 197 -6.77 -12.86 -29.34
N PRO A 198 -7.13 -11.75 -30.00
CA PRO A 198 -6.34 -11.14 -31.07
C PRO A 198 -4.97 -10.59 -30.63
N ARG A 199 -4.73 -10.44 -29.32
CA ARG A 199 -3.43 -9.99 -28.76
C ARG A 199 -2.67 -11.10 -28.05
N ALA A 200 -3.24 -12.31 -27.96
CA ALA A 200 -2.62 -13.40 -27.25
C ALA A 200 -1.34 -13.84 -27.98
N MET A 201 -0.28 -14.03 -27.22
CA MET A 201 1.02 -14.51 -27.71
C MET A 201 1.27 -15.95 -27.29
N LEU A 202 0.69 -16.36 -26.16
CA LEU A 202 0.81 -17.70 -25.59
C LEU A 202 -0.56 -18.23 -25.20
N ARG A 203 -0.71 -19.55 -25.22
CA ARG A 203 -1.84 -20.24 -24.58
C ARG A 203 -1.38 -20.82 -23.25
N LEU A 204 -2.24 -20.76 -22.23
CA LEU A 204 -1.98 -21.33 -20.92
C LEU A 204 -3.16 -22.19 -20.48
N ALA A 205 -2.96 -23.50 -20.45
CA ALA A 205 -3.93 -24.45 -19.92
C ALA A 205 -3.66 -24.67 -18.43
N ILE A 206 -4.67 -24.47 -17.59
CA ILE A 206 -4.59 -24.63 -16.14
C ILE A 206 -5.53 -25.76 -15.74
N PHE A 207 -4.95 -26.84 -15.24
CA PHE A 207 -5.66 -28.03 -14.77
C PHE A 207 -5.93 -27.88 -13.26
N THR A 208 -7.21 -27.84 -12.88
CA THR A 208 -7.69 -27.59 -11.52
C THR A 208 -8.73 -28.64 -11.09
N SER A 209 -8.93 -28.84 -9.79
CA SER A 209 -9.93 -29.77 -9.25
C SER A 209 -10.68 -29.11 -8.10
N GLU A 210 -12.01 -29.30 -8.02
CA GLU A 210 -12.80 -28.79 -6.88
C GLU A 210 -12.34 -29.38 -5.54
N ALA A 211 -11.83 -30.62 -5.54
CA ALA A 211 -11.35 -31.31 -4.35
C ALA A 211 -9.99 -30.78 -3.84
N CYS A 212 -9.28 -29.97 -4.64
CA CYS A 212 -7.93 -29.50 -4.36
C CYS A 212 -7.94 -28.17 -3.56
N PRO A 213 -7.55 -28.15 -2.27
CA PRO A 213 -7.55 -26.92 -1.47
C PRO A 213 -6.53 -25.89 -1.97
N LEU A 214 -5.39 -26.36 -2.49
CA LEU A 214 -4.36 -25.52 -3.08
C LEU A 214 -4.89 -24.80 -4.33
N CYS A 215 -5.74 -25.45 -5.13
CA CYS A 215 -6.36 -24.87 -6.32
C CYS A 215 -7.25 -23.68 -5.96
N ARG A 216 -8.00 -23.77 -4.85
CA ARG A 216 -8.75 -22.62 -4.30
C ARG A 216 -7.84 -21.50 -3.80
N GLN A 217 -6.70 -21.86 -3.21
CA GLN A 217 -5.73 -20.88 -2.71
C GLN A 217 -5.06 -20.09 -3.85
N VAL A 218 -4.76 -20.74 -4.98
CA VAL A 218 -4.10 -20.10 -6.13
C VAL A 218 -5.07 -19.44 -7.11
N ALA A 219 -6.39 -19.55 -6.92
CA ALA A 219 -7.40 -18.95 -7.79
C ALA A 219 -7.16 -17.45 -8.08
N PRO A 220 -6.82 -16.58 -7.09
CA PRO A 220 -6.53 -15.18 -7.38
C PRO A 220 -5.30 -14.97 -8.28
N ALA A 221 -4.30 -15.86 -8.23
CA ALA A 221 -3.15 -15.81 -9.12
C ALA A 221 -3.51 -16.21 -10.55
N VAL A 222 -4.38 -17.22 -10.69
CA VAL A 222 -4.91 -17.65 -12.00
C VAL A 222 -5.76 -16.54 -12.62
N GLU A 223 -6.65 -15.91 -11.86
CA GLU A 223 -7.46 -14.77 -12.30
C GLU A 223 -6.59 -13.59 -12.73
N HIS A 224 -5.49 -13.32 -12.00
CA HIS A 224 -4.54 -12.27 -12.35
C HIS A 224 -3.89 -12.52 -13.72
N VAL A 225 -3.43 -13.75 -13.99
CA VAL A 225 -2.85 -14.12 -15.28
C VAL A 225 -3.89 -14.14 -16.39
N ALA A 226 -5.10 -14.62 -16.12
CA ALA A 226 -6.20 -14.63 -17.09
C ALA A 226 -6.68 -13.22 -17.51
N ALA A 227 -6.41 -12.21 -16.68
CA ALA A 227 -6.69 -10.81 -17.01
C ALA A 227 -5.65 -10.21 -18.00
N ASP A 228 -4.50 -10.85 -18.22
CA ASP A 228 -3.50 -10.39 -19.17
C ASP A 228 -3.93 -10.68 -20.62
N PRO A 229 -4.16 -9.65 -21.47
CA PRO A 229 -4.57 -9.86 -22.85
C PRO A 229 -3.52 -10.57 -23.73
N LEU A 230 -2.28 -10.71 -23.27
CA LEU A 230 -1.20 -11.42 -23.97
C LEU A 230 -1.24 -12.94 -23.74
N VAL A 231 -2.04 -13.43 -22.79
CA VAL A 231 -2.11 -14.85 -22.44
C VAL A 231 -3.55 -15.35 -22.62
N ALA A 232 -3.74 -16.31 -23.52
CA ALA A 232 -5.01 -17.00 -23.67
C ALA A 232 -5.10 -18.13 -22.63
N VAL A 233 -5.77 -17.84 -21.51
CA VAL A 233 -5.93 -18.80 -20.40
C VAL A 233 -7.17 -19.67 -20.60
N GLU A 234 -6.98 -20.99 -20.45
CA GLU A 234 -8.04 -21.99 -20.45
C GLU A 234 -7.99 -22.78 -19.13
N ILE A 235 -9.10 -22.78 -18.39
CA ILE A 235 -9.20 -23.49 -17.12
C ILE A 235 -9.95 -24.81 -17.36
N LEU A 236 -9.30 -25.92 -17.02
CA LEU A 236 -9.77 -27.29 -17.24
C LEU A 236 -10.00 -27.93 -15.88
N ASP A 237 -11.25 -28.32 -15.59
CA ASP A 237 -11.62 -28.99 -14.34
C ASP A 237 -11.48 -30.51 -14.41
N GLU A 238 -11.03 -31.08 -13.28
CA GLU A 238 -11.13 -32.47 -12.84
C GLU A 238 -11.87 -33.43 -13.74
N VAL A 239 -13.17 -33.20 -13.61
CA VAL A 239 -14.25 -34.09 -13.93
C VAL A 239 -14.87 -33.61 -15.23
N LEU A 240 -15.00 -32.29 -15.40
CA LEU A 240 -15.60 -31.70 -16.60
C LEU A 240 -14.71 -31.86 -17.83
N ALA A 241 -13.39 -31.84 -17.67
CA ALA A 241 -12.41 -31.92 -18.76
C ALA A 241 -11.62 -33.25 -18.75
N ALA A 242 -12.20 -34.33 -18.22
CA ALA A 242 -11.52 -35.61 -18.01
C ALA A 242 -10.84 -36.21 -19.26
N GLU A 243 -11.42 -36.02 -20.46
CA GLU A 243 -10.79 -36.48 -21.72
C GLU A 243 -9.51 -35.69 -22.02
N THR A 244 -9.55 -34.36 -21.91
CA THR A 244 -8.37 -33.50 -22.07
C THR A 244 -7.32 -33.81 -21.02
N TRP A 245 -7.75 -34.08 -19.79
CA TRP A 245 -6.88 -34.45 -18.68
C TRP A 245 -6.07 -35.71 -18.97
N ARG A 246 -6.74 -36.75 -19.47
CA ARG A 246 -6.11 -38.01 -19.90
C ARG A 246 -5.21 -37.80 -21.12
N ALA A 247 -5.68 -37.06 -22.12
CA ALA A 247 -4.91 -36.81 -23.35
C ALA A 247 -3.63 -36.00 -23.09
N ALA A 248 -3.63 -35.13 -22.09
CA ALA A 248 -2.48 -34.33 -21.69
C ALA A 248 -1.59 -35.03 -20.64
N GLU A 249 -1.93 -36.24 -20.20
CA GLU A 249 -1.16 -37.03 -19.22
C GLU A 249 -0.86 -36.28 -17.91
N ILE A 250 -1.82 -35.48 -17.42
CA ILE A 250 -1.61 -34.58 -16.30
C ILE A 250 -1.54 -35.36 -14.97
N PRO A 251 -0.46 -35.18 -14.18
CA PRO A 251 -0.21 -35.99 -12.97
C PRO A 251 -1.11 -35.64 -11.78
N GLY A 252 -1.66 -34.42 -11.74
CA GLY A 252 -2.47 -33.93 -10.63
C GLY A 252 -2.79 -32.45 -10.77
N SER A 253 -3.47 -31.87 -9.79
CA SER A 253 -3.82 -30.45 -9.74
C SER A 253 -3.22 -29.74 -8.51
N PRO A 254 -2.88 -28.44 -8.59
CA PRO A 254 -2.90 -27.60 -9.79
C PRO A 254 -1.69 -27.83 -10.70
N TYR A 255 -1.91 -27.88 -12.01
CA TYR A 255 -0.86 -28.06 -13.03
C TYR A 255 -1.09 -27.12 -14.20
N ALA A 256 -0.02 -26.55 -14.74
CA ALA A 256 -0.10 -25.61 -15.85
C ALA A 256 0.75 -26.09 -17.04
N VAL A 257 0.21 -25.87 -18.23
CA VAL A 257 0.89 -26.14 -19.50
C VAL A 257 0.82 -24.87 -20.35
N ALA A 258 1.97 -24.28 -20.62
CA ALA A 258 2.10 -23.15 -21.54
C ALA A 258 2.42 -23.66 -22.94
N LEU A 259 1.67 -23.19 -23.93
CA LEU A 259 1.74 -23.62 -25.32
C LEU A 259 1.88 -22.44 -26.28
N THR A 260 2.35 -22.74 -27.49
CA THR A 260 2.19 -21.83 -28.64
C THR A 260 0.70 -21.67 -29.00
N LEU A 261 0.39 -20.70 -29.86
CA LEU A 261 -0.97 -20.50 -30.36
C LEU A 261 -1.48 -21.72 -31.18
N GLU A 262 -0.58 -22.48 -31.78
CA GLU A 262 -0.87 -23.70 -32.54
C GLU A 262 -1.06 -24.94 -31.64
N GLY A 263 -0.79 -24.81 -30.34
CA GLY A 263 -0.96 -25.88 -29.35
C GLY A 263 0.29 -26.73 -29.15
N THR A 264 1.50 -26.21 -29.41
CA THR A 264 2.74 -26.92 -29.09
C THR A 264 3.20 -26.60 -27.67
N VAL A 265 3.53 -27.62 -26.86
CA VAL A 265 3.96 -27.41 -25.46
C VAL A 265 5.32 -26.71 -25.41
N LEU A 266 5.39 -25.60 -24.68
CA LEU A 266 6.62 -24.84 -24.47
C LEU A 266 7.17 -25.00 -23.06
N ALA A 267 6.31 -25.01 -22.04
CA ALA A 267 6.70 -25.23 -20.65
C ALA A 267 5.56 -25.86 -19.87
N LYS A 268 5.88 -26.56 -18.80
CA LYS A 268 4.89 -27.25 -17.95
C LYS A 268 5.34 -27.31 -16.50
N GLY A 269 4.41 -27.49 -15.57
CA GLY A 269 4.75 -27.78 -14.19
C GLY A 269 3.61 -27.59 -13.20
N THR A 270 3.83 -28.10 -11.99
CA THR A 270 3.00 -27.79 -10.83
C THR A 270 3.31 -26.38 -10.32
N PHE A 271 2.31 -25.71 -9.74
CA PHE A 271 2.47 -24.36 -9.23
C PHE A 271 1.63 -24.12 -7.96
N ASN A 272 2.21 -23.37 -7.03
CA ASN A 272 1.62 -23.11 -5.71
C ASN A 272 1.35 -21.61 -5.49
N GLY A 273 1.56 -20.79 -6.52
CA GLY A 273 1.37 -19.34 -6.46
C GLY A 273 1.74 -18.64 -7.77
N LEU A 274 1.56 -17.31 -7.78
CA LEU A 274 1.75 -16.47 -8.97
C LEU A 274 3.17 -16.57 -9.56
N GLY A 275 4.21 -16.46 -8.73
CA GLY A 275 5.60 -16.47 -9.21
C GLY A 275 5.99 -17.76 -9.94
N GLN A 276 5.41 -18.90 -9.57
CA GLN A 276 5.63 -20.17 -10.28
C GLN A 276 4.89 -20.19 -11.63
N LEU A 277 3.66 -19.68 -11.68
CA LEU A 277 2.91 -19.56 -12.93
C LEU A 277 3.59 -18.60 -13.92
N GLU A 278 4.10 -17.46 -13.42
CA GLU A 278 4.92 -16.52 -14.19
C GLU A 278 6.24 -17.15 -14.65
N SER A 279 6.86 -18.02 -13.85
CA SER A 279 8.06 -18.75 -14.23
C SER A 279 7.80 -19.73 -15.39
N ILE A 280 6.66 -20.41 -15.42
CA ILE A 280 6.24 -21.26 -16.57
C ILE A 280 6.09 -20.41 -17.83
N LEU A 281 5.39 -19.27 -17.73
CA LEU A 281 5.19 -18.35 -18.85
C LEU A 281 6.52 -17.74 -19.34
N GLY A 282 7.41 -17.36 -18.43
CA GLY A 282 8.73 -16.85 -18.77
C GLY A 282 9.58 -17.88 -19.50
N THR A 283 9.56 -19.13 -19.03
CA THR A 283 10.24 -20.27 -19.68
C THR A 283 9.66 -20.55 -21.06
N ALA A 284 8.33 -20.54 -21.18
CA ALA A 284 7.65 -20.72 -22.46
C ALA A 284 8.03 -19.63 -23.46
N ARG A 285 8.01 -18.37 -23.02
CA ARG A 285 8.35 -17.22 -23.88
C ARG A 285 9.80 -17.22 -24.34
N PHE A 286 10.71 -17.69 -23.48
CA PHE A 286 12.11 -17.90 -23.85
C PHE A 286 12.24 -18.98 -24.93
N ARG A 287 11.67 -20.16 -24.70
CA ARG A 287 11.72 -21.29 -25.66
C ARG A 287 11.01 -20.99 -26.99
N GLU A 288 9.95 -20.19 -26.97
CA GLU A 288 9.25 -19.73 -28.18
C GLU A 288 10.16 -18.86 -29.07
N ARG A 289 10.94 -17.96 -28.48
CA ARG A 289 11.88 -17.10 -29.22
C ARG A 289 13.06 -17.87 -29.80
N GLU A 290 13.46 -18.96 -29.16
CA GLU A 290 14.54 -19.83 -29.63
C GLU A 290 14.12 -20.81 -30.72
N ARG A 291 12.81 -20.99 -30.96
CA ARG A 291 12.35 -21.84 -32.05
C ARG A 291 12.80 -21.24 -33.39
N PRO A 292 13.45 -22.02 -34.27
CA PRO A 292 13.73 -21.56 -35.61
C PRO A 292 12.40 -21.22 -36.29
N LEU A 293 12.32 -20.01 -36.86
CA LEU A 293 11.22 -19.64 -37.76
C LEU A 293 11.17 -20.70 -38.86
N ALA A 294 10.14 -21.54 -38.85
CA ALA A 294 9.91 -22.49 -39.93
C ALA A 294 9.74 -21.67 -41.21
N ALA A 295 10.70 -21.83 -42.13
CA ALA A 295 10.69 -21.25 -43.46
C ALA A 295 9.64 -21.95 -44.35
#